data_AF-A0AB37LXN5-F1
#
_entry.id   AF-A0AB37LXN5-F1
#
_cell.length_a   1.000
_cell.length_b   1.000
_cell.length_c   1.000
_cell.angle_alpha   90.00
_cell.angle_beta   90.00
_cell.angle_gamma   90.00
#
_symmetry.space_group_name_H-M   'P 1'
#
loop_
_entity.id
_entity.type
_entity.pdbx_description
1 polymer ?
#
loop_
_entity_poly.entity_id
_entity_poly.type
_entity_poly.pdbx_seq_one_letter_code
_entity_poly.pdbx_strand_id
1 'polypeptide(L)'
;MDNNEVYSLFEDIKNALKSINGKLENTTKVINDQSGGQPSAVDLTVVKELFESSAKEHQAQTKAMLTKFAEAEVYASNRILHLLRNLKESFALSSKERDTEPQEHIHRHQFDIKSNKVFSLLVGMGIVCSLSVWGNIELWKSKRQYADDALKFRVIRSWGGCNANNILWLNDVFDIHRNEEAIEWIRQEADGYDKGLKTLSDSLMQEKLKVKQTKNNNNQK
;
A
#
# COMPACT_ATOMS: atom_id res chain seq x y z
N MET A 1 -20.01 -11.02 3.31
CA MET A 1 -20.85 -11.62 2.26
C MET A 1 -19.95 -12.63 1.60
N ASP A 2 -20.14 -13.87 2.01
CA ASP A 2 -19.04 -14.81 2.10
C ASP A 2 -19.03 -15.61 0.81
N ASN A 3 -17.89 -15.61 0.10
CA ASN A 3 -17.73 -16.22 -1.23
C ASN A 3 -18.04 -17.73 -1.28
N ASN A 4 -18.34 -18.34 -0.12
CA ASN A 4 -18.69 -19.75 0.05
C ASN A 4 -20.16 -20.06 -0.32
N GLU A 5 -21.10 -19.12 -0.13
CA GLU A 5 -22.53 -19.36 -0.44
C GLU A 5 -22.83 -19.36 -1.93
N VAL A 6 -22.10 -18.54 -2.71
CA VAL A 6 -22.25 -18.48 -4.16
C VAL A 6 -21.73 -19.77 -4.81
N TYR A 7 -20.66 -20.34 -4.24
CA TYR A 7 -20.05 -21.58 -4.73
C TYR A 7 -20.92 -22.80 -4.41
N SER A 8 -21.57 -22.83 -3.24
CA SER A 8 -22.52 -23.91 -2.89
C SER A 8 -23.74 -23.88 -3.79
N LEU A 9 -24.29 -22.68 -4.05
CA LEU A 9 -25.45 -22.54 -4.95
C LEU A 9 -25.13 -23.00 -6.37
N PHE A 10 -23.92 -22.71 -6.86
CA PHE A 10 -23.49 -23.15 -8.19
C PHE A 10 -23.34 -24.68 -8.29
N GLU A 11 -22.75 -25.33 -7.30
CA GLU A 11 -22.62 -26.79 -7.27
C GLU A 11 -23.99 -27.48 -7.13
N ASP A 12 -24.92 -26.91 -6.35
CA ASP A 12 -26.28 -27.44 -6.23
C ASP A 12 -27.04 -27.39 -7.56
N ILE A 13 -26.94 -26.26 -8.28
CA ILE A 13 -27.57 -26.11 -9.61
C ILE A 13 -26.95 -27.09 -10.62
N LYS A 14 -25.63 -27.25 -10.60
CA LYS A 14 -24.91 -28.19 -11.47
C LYS A 14 -25.32 -29.63 -11.22
N ASN A 15 -25.47 -30.02 -9.95
CA ASN A 15 -25.93 -31.35 -9.57
C ASN A 15 -27.40 -31.60 -9.97
N ALA A 16 -28.27 -30.60 -9.83
CA ALA A 16 -29.65 -30.68 -10.28
C ALA A 16 -29.75 -30.89 -11.80
N LEU A 17 -28.97 -30.14 -12.59
CA LEU A 17 -28.91 -30.29 -14.05
C LEU A 17 -28.40 -31.67 -14.47
N LYS A 18 -27.36 -32.18 -13.80
CA LYS A 18 -26.81 -33.51 -14.08
C LYS A 18 -27.83 -34.62 -13.79
N SER A 19 -28.61 -34.48 -12.71
CA SER A 19 -29.68 -35.41 -12.34
C SER A 19 -30.81 -35.42 -13.39
N ILE A 20 -31.21 -34.23 -13.87
CA ILE A 20 -32.24 -34.11 -14.91
C ILE A 20 -31.77 -34.73 -16.23
N ASN A 21 -30.52 -34.48 -16.64
CA ASN A 21 -29.98 -35.05 -17.87
C ASN A 21 -29.93 -36.59 -17.81
N GLY A 22 -29.48 -37.16 -16.68
CA GLY A 22 -29.51 -38.61 -16.48
C GLY A 22 -30.92 -39.18 -16.50
N LYS A 23 -31.91 -38.48 -15.92
CA LYS A 23 -33.31 -38.90 -15.95
C LYS A 23 -33.90 -38.82 -17.36
N LEU A 24 -33.52 -37.82 -18.15
CA LEU A 24 -33.96 -37.67 -19.54
C LEU A 24 -33.37 -38.76 -20.46
N GLU A 25 -32.09 -39.09 -20.31
CA GLU A 25 -31.45 -40.18 -21.05
C GLU A 25 -32.08 -41.54 -20.72
N ASN A 26 -32.44 -41.77 -19.45
CA ASN A 26 -33.15 -42.98 -19.04
C ASN A 26 -34.59 -43.03 -19.58
N THR A 27 -35.30 -41.90 -19.60
CA THR A 27 -36.66 -41.82 -20.15
C THR A 27 -36.65 -42.02 -21.68
N THR A 28 -35.61 -41.54 -22.36
CA THR A 28 -35.42 -41.70 -23.81
C THR A 28 -35.11 -43.17 -24.18
N LYS A 29 -34.38 -43.90 -23.33
CA LYS A 29 -34.18 -45.35 -23.50
C LYS A 29 -35.47 -46.15 -23.28
N VAL A 30 -36.29 -45.78 -22.29
CA VAL A 30 -37.58 -46.45 -22.02
C VAL A 30 -38.60 -46.26 -23.16
N ILE A 31 -38.56 -45.12 -23.88
CA ILE A 31 -39.45 -44.86 -25.02
C ILE A 31 -39.05 -45.66 -26.27
N ASN A 32 -37.76 -45.92 -26.50
CA ASN A 32 -37.30 -46.69 -27.67
C ASN A 32 -37.60 -48.20 -27.58
N ASP A 33 -37.80 -48.74 -26.38
CA ASP A 33 -38.10 -50.16 -26.16
C ASP A 33 -39.62 -50.47 -26.08
N GLN A 34 -40.50 -49.47 -26.25
CA GLN A 34 -41.95 -49.65 -26.31
C GLN A 34 -42.58 -48.93 -27.52
N SER A 35 -42.12 -49.28 -28.73
CA SER A 35 -42.90 -49.03 -29.94
C SER A 35 -43.94 -50.13 -30.13
N GLY A 36 -45.11 -49.94 -29.53
CA GLY A 36 -46.26 -50.82 -29.72
C GLY A 36 -47.53 -50.32 -29.04
N GLY A 37 -48.13 -49.24 -29.53
CA GLY A 37 -49.47 -48.82 -29.08
C GLY A 37 -49.82 -47.35 -29.33
N GLN A 38 -51.02 -47.15 -29.88
CA GLN A 38 -51.65 -45.92 -30.39
C GLN A 38 -51.64 -44.69 -29.43
N PRO A 39 -51.64 -43.43 -29.94
CA PRO A 39 -51.48 -42.25 -29.11
C PRO A 39 -52.81 -41.87 -28.46
N SER A 40 -52.87 -41.85 -27.13
CA SER A 40 -53.91 -41.10 -26.44
C SER A 40 -53.47 -39.64 -26.39
N ALA A 41 -54.13 -38.79 -27.17
CA ALA A 41 -53.86 -37.37 -27.25
C ALA A 41 -54.01 -36.73 -25.86
N VAL A 42 -52.89 -36.50 -25.17
CA VAL A 42 -52.84 -35.57 -24.06
C VAL A 42 -53.20 -34.20 -24.63
N ASP A 43 -54.30 -33.62 -24.16
CA ASP A 43 -54.80 -32.34 -24.65
C ASP A 43 -53.80 -31.23 -24.33
N LEU A 44 -52.97 -30.92 -25.32
CA LEU A 44 -51.88 -29.94 -25.25
C LEU A 44 -52.39 -28.53 -24.91
N THR A 45 -53.69 -28.27 -25.09
CA THR A 45 -54.31 -26.98 -24.80
C THR A 45 -54.38 -26.68 -23.30
N VAL A 46 -54.74 -27.66 -22.48
CA VAL A 46 -54.85 -27.51 -21.01
C VAL A 46 -53.48 -27.26 -20.38
N VAL A 47 -52.45 -27.99 -20.82
CA VAL A 47 -51.08 -27.81 -20.32
C VAL A 47 -50.52 -26.44 -20.72
N LYS A 48 -50.83 -25.99 -21.95
CA LYS A 48 -50.42 -24.67 -22.44
C LYS A 48 -51.09 -23.53 -21.67
N GLU A 49 -52.39 -23.66 -21.38
CA GLU A 49 -53.14 -22.68 -20.60
C GLU A 49 -52.64 -22.60 -19.15
N LEU A 50 -52.32 -23.74 -18.55
CA LEU A 50 -51.78 -23.81 -17.20
C LEU A 50 -50.37 -23.20 -17.09
N PHE A 51 -49.57 -23.32 -18.16
CA PHE A 51 -48.26 -22.67 -18.24
C PHE A 51 -48.38 -21.16 -18.48
N GLU A 52 -49.29 -20.72 -19.36
CA GLU A 52 -49.55 -19.29 -19.60
C GLU A 52 -50.14 -18.59 -18.36
N SER A 53 -51.02 -19.26 -17.60
CA SER A 53 -51.57 -18.71 -16.36
C SER A 53 -50.50 -18.60 -15.28
N SER A 54 -49.67 -19.63 -15.10
CA SER A 54 -48.54 -19.62 -14.16
C SER A 54 -47.50 -18.56 -14.53
N ALA A 55 -47.16 -18.39 -15.82
CA ALA A 55 -46.22 -17.36 -16.27
C ALA A 55 -46.75 -15.93 -16.00
N LYS A 56 -48.05 -15.70 -16.22
CA LYS A 56 -48.69 -14.41 -15.91
C LYS A 56 -48.71 -14.14 -14.41
N GLU A 57 -48.97 -15.16 -13.59
CA GLU A 57 -48.96 -15.05 -12.12
C GLU A 57 -47.56 -14.75 -11.58
N HIS A 58 -46.54 -15.47 -12.04
CA HIS A 58 -45.15 -15.19 -11.69
C HIS A 58 -44.72 -13.78 -12.13
N GLN A 59 -45.10 -13.35 -13.34
CA GLN A 59 -44.82 -11.99 -13.80
C GLN A 59 -45.49 -10.93 -12.92
N ALA A 60 -46.73 -11.16 -12.49
CA ALA A 60 -47.45 -10.27 -11.59
C ALA A 60 -46.78 -10.23 -10.20
N GLN A 61 -46.34 -11.37 -9.68
CA GLN A 61 -45.66 -11.47 -8.40
C GLN A 61 -44.29 -10.76 -8.43
N THR A 62 -43.50 -10.94 -9.48
CA THR A 62 -42.21 -10.26 -9.64
C THR A 62 -42.41 -8.74 -9.75
N LYS A 63 -43.41 -8.29 -10.51
CA LYS A 63 -43.75 -6.85 -10.60
C LYS A 63 -44.15 -6.28 -9.23
N ALA A 64 -44.97 -7.00 -8.46
CA ALA A 64 -45.38 -6.58 -7.13
C ALA A 64 -44.18 -6.50 -6.16
N MET A 65 -43.26 -7.46 -6.22
CA MET A 65 -42.04 -7.47 -5.40
C MET A 65 -41.11 -6.30 -5.74
N LEU A 66 -40.90 -6.03 -7.04
CA LEU A 66 -40.09 -4.89 -7.50
C LEU A 66 -40.69 -3.55 -7.07
N THR A 67 -42.01 -3.43 -7.12
CA THR A 67 -42.71 -2.21 -6.68
C THR A 67 -42.50 -1.95 -5.19
N LYS A 68 -42.63 -2.99 -4.35
CA LYS A 68 -42.35 -2.88 -2.91
C LYS A 68 -40.90 -2.51 -2.61
N PHE A 69 -39.95 -3.04 -3.39
CA PHE A 69 -38.54 -2.70 -3.24
C PHE A 69 -38.28 -1.22 -3.58
N ALA A 70 -38.84 -0.74 -4.70
CA ALA A 70 -38.74 0.66 -5.10
C ALA A 70 -39.36 1.60 -4.05
N GLU A 71 -40.52 1.25 -3.50
CA GLU A 71 -41.16 2.03 -2.42
C GLU A 71 -40.29 2.09 -1.15
N ALA A 72 -39.66 0.98 -0.76
CA ALA A 72 -38.76 0.93 0.39
C ALA A 72 -37.50 1.79 0.19
N GLU A 73 -36.91 1.77 -1.01
CA GLU A 73 -35.74 2.56 -1.34
C GLU A 73 -36.04 4.07 -1.36
N VAL A 74 -37.20 4.46 -1.92
CA VAL A 74 -37.68 5.85 -1.92
C VAL A 74 -37.94 6.33 -0.48
N TYR A 75 -38.56 5.50 0.36
CA TYR A 75 -38.82 5.83 1.77
C TYR A 75 -37.51 6.03 2.56
N ALA A 76 -36.53 5.12 2.40
CA ALA A 76 -35.23 5.24 3.05
C ALA A 76 -34.49 6.51 2.60
N SER A 77 -34.50 6.79 1.29
CA SER A 77 -33.86 7.97 0.71
C SER A 77 -34.49 9.28 1.21
N ASN A 78 -35.82 9.33 1.28
CA ASN A 78 -36.53 10.51 1.80
C ASN A 78 -36.22 10.75 3.29
N ARG A 79 -36.08 9.69 4.09
CA ARG A 79 -35.67 9.79 5.50
C ARG A 79 -34.25 10.34 5.64
N ILE A 80 -33.31 9.87 4.82
CA ILE A 80 -31.93 10.39 4.80
C ILE A 80 -31.91 11.87 4.45
N LEU A 81 -32.68 12.28 3.44
CA LEU A 81 -32.79 13.69 3.05
C LEU A 81 -33.30 14.57 4.19
N HIS A 82 -34.31 14.10 4.94
CA HIS A 82 -34.85 14.84 6.08
C HIS A 82 -33.82 14.98 7.22
N LEU A 83 -33.03 13.93 7.49
CA LEU A 83 -31.96 14.00 8.49
C LEU A 83 -30.87 15.00 8.10
N LEU A 84 -30.47 14.98 6.83
CA LEU A 84 -29.49 15.95 6.30
C LEU A 84 -30.01 17.39 6.38
N ARG A 85 -31.31 17.60 6.14
CA ARG A 85 -31.94 18.92 6.27
C ARG A 85 -31.95 19.40 7.71
N ASN A 86 -32.36 18.54 8.65
CA ASN A 86 -32.36 18.86 10.08
C ASN A 86 -30.96 19.18 10.60
N LEU A 87 -29.96 18.41 10.16
CA LEU A 87 -28.56 18.62 10.53
C LEU A 87 -28.05 19.95 9.97
N LYS A 88 -28.39 20.29 8.71
CA LYS A 88 -28.07 21.61 8.13
C LYS A 88 -28.71 22.76 8.93
N GLU A 89 -29.97 22.61 9.34
CA GLU A 89 -30.69 23.62 10.12
C GLU A 89 -30.13 23.76 11.55
N SER A 90 -29.71 22.66 12.19
CA SER A 90 -29.07 22.72 13.51
C SER A 90 -27.70 23.42 13.46
N PHE A 91 -26.91 23.23 12.40
CA PHE A 91 -25.68 24.00 12.18
C PHE A 91 -25.96 25.49 11.94
N ALA A 92 -27.02 25.83 11.21
CA ALA A 92 -27.41 27.22 10.99
C ALA A 92 -27.88 27.91 12.29
N LEU A 93 -28.64 27.21 13.14
CA LEU A 93 -29.08 27.69 14.45
C LEU A 93 -27.91 27.83 15.43
N SER A 94 -27.04 26.82 15.55
CA SER A 94 -25.84 26.87 16.40
C SER A 94 -24.83 27.95 15.97
N SER A 95 -24.80 28.29 14.68
CA SER A 95 -24.01 29.42 14.20
C SER A 95 -24.62 30.77 14.59
N LYS A 96 -25.94 30.86 14.77
CA LYS A 96 -26.66 32.10 15.10
C LYS A 96 -26.77 32.35 16.60
N GLU A 97 -26.84 31.28 17.40
CA GLU A 97 -26.90 31.35 18.87
C GLU A 97 -25.54 31.72 19.52
N ARG A 98 -24.43 31.48 18.82
CA ARG A 98 -23.09 31.92 19.25
C ARG A 98 -22.86 33.44 19.17
N ASP A 99 -23.75 34.19 18.51
CA ASP A 99 -23.63 35.65 18.38
C ASP A 99 -24.37 36.43 19.51
N THR A 100 -25.08 35.76 20.43
CA THR A 100 -26.00 36.44 21.37
C THR A 100 -25.71 36.30 22.86
N GLU A 101 -24.67 35.58 23.30
CA GLU A 101 -24.35 35.47 24.73
C GLU A 101 -23.13 36.33 25.13
N PRO A 102 -23.18 37.15 26.19
CA PRO A 102 -22.03 37.92 26.65
C PRO A 102 -20.99 36.94 27.23
N GLN A 103 -19.85 36.80 26.57
CA GLN A 103 -18.77 35.91 26.99
C GLN A 103 -18.22 36.32 28.35
N GLU A 104 -18.40 35.47 29.37
CA GLU A 104 -17.59 35.51 30.58
C GLU A 104 -16.11 35.34 30.22
N HIS A 105 -15.26 36.15 30.86
CA HIS A 105 -13.82 36.20 30.67
C HIS A 105 -13.13 34.88 31.03
N ILE A 106 -13.19 33.92 30.11
CA ILE A 106 -12.34 32.74 30.11
C ILE A 106 -11.20 33.04 29.14
N HIS A 107 -9.97 33.08 29.64
CA HIS A 107 -8.76 33.09 28.81
C HIS A 107 -8.62 31.75 28.07
N ARG A 108 -9.51 31.49 27.12
CA ARG A 108 -9.37 30.43 26.13
C ARG A 108 -8.57 31.00 24.98
N HIS A 109 -7.38 30.45 24.73
CA HIS A 109 -6.75 30.54 23.41
C HIS A 109 -7.59 29.70 22.44
N GLN A 110 -8.74 30.23 22.05
CA GLN A 110 -9.51 29.70 20.95
C GLN A 110 -8.81 30.20 19.68
N PHE A 111 -7.89 29.39 19.13
CA PHE A 111 -7.36 29.65 17.81
C PHE A 111 -8.52 29.53 16.82
N ASP A 112 -9.09 30.68 16.47
CA ASP A 112 -10.13 30.75 15.45
C ASP A 112 -9.50 30.46 14.08
N ILE A 113 -9.68 29.23 13.61
CA ILE A 113 -9.23 28.76 12.28
C ILE A 113 -9.86 29.61 11.15
N LYS A 114 -10.88 30.43 11.45
CA LYS A 114 -11.52 31.35 10.49
C LYS A 114 -10.71 32.62 10.21
N SER A 115 -9.71 32.97 11.02
CA SER A 115 -8.79 34.07 10.70
C SER A 115 -7.86 33.66 9.57
N ASN A 116 -8.21 34.01 8.32
CA ASN A 116 -7.42 33.74 7.12
C ASN A 116 -5.92 34.08 7.31
N LYS A 117 -5.61 35.10 8.10
CA LYS A 117 -4.23 35.55 8.35
C LYS A 117 -3.44 34.60 9.27
N VAL A 118 -4.06 34.07 10.33
CA VAL A 118 -3.40 33.11 11.25
C VAL A 118 -3.28 31.74 10.59
N PHE A 119 -4.32 31.30 9.88
CA PHE A 119 -4.28 30.08 9.09
C PHE A 119 -3.19 30.15 8.00
N SER A 120 -3.14 31.25 7.24
CA SER A 120 -2.10 31.46 6.23
C SER A 120 -0.69 31.49 6.83
N LEU A 121 -0.51 32.10 8.01
CA LEU A 121 0.78 32.07 8.73
C LEU A 121 1.16 30.65 9.16
N LEU A 122 0.24 29.87 9.71
CA LEU A 122 0.49 28.48 10.11
C LEU A 122 0.84 27.60 8.92
N VAL A 123 0.13 27.76 7.79
CA VAL A 123 0.43 27.06 6.53
C VAL A 123 1.80 27.48 6.00
N GLY A 124 2.09 28.77 5.94
CA GLY A 124 3.39 29.29 5.50
C GLY A 124 4.54 28.81 6.37
N MET A 125 4.37 28.85 7.70
CA MET A 125 5.34 28.32 8.66
C MET A 125 5.53 26.81 8.49
N GLY A 126 4.44 26.06 8.25
CA GLY A 126 4.50 24.63 7.96
C GLY A 126 5.35 24.32 6.73
N ILE A 127 5.14 25.04 5.62
CA ILE A 127 5.93 24.87 4.39
C ILE A 127 7.42 25.17 4.64
N VAL A 128 7.72 26.28 5.33
CA VAL A 128 9.11 26.66 5.67
C VAL A 128 9.77 25.60 6.55
N CYS A 129 9.07 25.11 7.58
CA CYS A 129 9.56 24.04 8.44
C CYS A 129 9.80 22.73 7.66
N SER A 130 8.88 22.33 6.79
CA SER A 130 9.04 21.14 5.96
C SER A 130 10.22 21.24 5.00
N LEU A 131 10.42 22.38 4.35
CA LEU A 131 11.59 22.62 3.49
C LEU A 131 12.90 22.60 4.28
N SER A 132 12.90 23.15 5.50
CA SER A 132 14.05 23.10 6.39
C SER A 132 14.40 21.66 6.77
N VAL A 133 13.41 20.86 7.18
CA VAL A 133 13.62 19.44 7.52
C VAL A 133 14.10 18.66 6.30
N TRP A 134 13.46 18.84 5.14
CA TRP A 134 13.86 18.20 3.88
C TRP A 134 15.31 18.52 3.51
N GLY A 135 15.69 19.80 3.54
CA GLY A 135 17.06 20.23 3.22
C GLY A 135 18.10 19.63 4.18
N ASN A 136 17.78 19.52 5.47
CA ASN A 136 18.66 18.87 6.44
C ASN A 136 18.80 17.36 6.20
N ILE A 137 17.72 16.68 5.82
CA ILE A 137 17.76 15.24 5.48
C ILE A 137 18.60 15.00 4.23
N GLU A 138 18.41 15.81 3.18
CA GLU A 138 19.19 15.72 1.94
C GLU A 138 20.68 15.96 2.20
N LEU A 139 20.99 16.98 3.01
CA LEU A 139 22.37 17.28 3.40
C LEU A 139 22.99 16.12 4.21
N TRP A 140 22.26 15.55 5.16
CA TRP A 140 22.72 14.40 5.94
C TRP A 140 22.96 13.18 5.05
N LYS A 141 22.05 12.91 4.12
CA LYS A 141 22.18 11.82 3.14
C LYS A 141 23.42 11.99 2.27
N SER A 142 23.64 13.20 1.73
CA SER A 142 24.83 13.50 0.93
C SER A 142 26.13 13.35 1.72
N LYS A 143 26.18 13.87 2.96
CA LYS A 143 27.35 13.68 3.83
C LYS A 143 27.63 12.21 4.13
N ARG A 144 26.57 11.42 4.33
CA ARG A 144 26.69 9.98 4.60
C ARG A 144 27.22 9.23 3.38
N GLN A 145 26.64 9.49 2.20
CA GLN A 145 27.13 8.93 0.94
C GLN A 145 28.59 9.28 0.67
N TYR A 146 29.00 10.53 0.95
CA TYR A 146 30.39 10.93 0.81
C TYR A 146 31.34 10.15 1.74
N ALA A 147 30.94 9.96 3.00
CA ALA A 147 31.72 9.19 3.97
C ALA A 147 31.82 7.70 3.57
N ASP A 148 30.71 7.13 3.10
CA ASP A 148 30.63 5.75 2.64
C ASP A 148 31.48 5.53 1.39
N ASP A 149 31.40 6.42 0.40
CA ASP A 149 32.21 6.32 -0.82
C ASP A 149 33.70 6.51 -0.52
N ALA A 150 34.06 7.44 0.36
CA ALA A 150 35.45 7.59 0.82
C ALA A 150 35.96 6.29 1.47
N LEU A 151 35.13 5.62 2.27
CA LEU A 151 35.48 4.33 2.89
C LEU A 151 35.63 3.22 1.83
N LYS A 152 34.74 3.16 0.82
CA LYS A 152 34.87 2.22 -0.31
C LYS A 152 36.20 2.38 -1.04
N PHE A 153 36.64 3.61 -1.29
CA PHE A 153 37.94 3.84 -1.92
C PHE A 153 39.12 3.43 -1.05
N ARG A 154 39.06 3.71 0.27
CA ARG A 154 40.14 3.34 1.20
C ARG A 154 40.31 1.82 1.30
N VAL A 155 39.21 1.07 1.38
CA VAL A 155 39.30 -0.39 1.46
C VAL A 155 39.71 -1.02 0.12
N ILE A 156 39.25 -0.50 -1.01
CA ILE A 156 39.73 -0.96 -2.33
C ILE A 156 41.24 -0.77 -2.45
N ARG A 157 41.76 0.35 -1.89
CA ARG A 157 43.20 0.60 -1.83
C ARG A 157 43.93 -0.41 -0.93
N SER A 158 43.37 -0.77 0.23
CA SER A 158 44.01 -1.76 1.12
C SER A 158 44.08 -3.15 0.49
N TRP A 159 43.10 -3.51 -0.35
CA TRP A 159 43.11 -4.77 -1.09
C TRP A 159 44.07 -4.81 -2.27
N GLY A 160 44.64 -3.67 -2.69
CA GLY A 160 45.59 -3.60 -3.82
C GLY A 160 44.96 -3.90 -5.19
N GLY A 161 43.62 -3.86 -5.27
CA GLY A 161 42.84 -4.24 -6.45
C GLY A 161 41.50 -4.87 -6.04
N CYS A 162 40.50 -4.81 -6.92
CA CYS A 162 39.16 -5.32 -6.61
C CYS A 162 38.60 -6.14 -7.79
N ASN A 163 38.05 -7.32 -7.49
CA ASN A 163 37.32 -8.14 -8.47
C ASN A 163 35.85 -7.72 -8.52
N ALA A 164 35.14 -7.99 -9.62
CA ALA A 164 33.72 -7.69 -9.79
C ALA A 164 32.85 -8.21 -8.62
N ASN A 165 33.15 -9.42 -8.12
CA ASN A 165 32.45 -10.00 -6.97
C ASN A 165 32.64 -9.17 -5.68
N ASN A 166 33.83 -8.62 -5.47
CA ASN A 166 34.14 -7.80 -4.29
C ASN A 166 33.44 -6.44 -4.39
N ILE A 167 33.33 -5.86 -5.59
CA ILE A 167 32.57 -4.62 -5.83
C ILE A 167 31.08 -4.85 -5.59
N LEU A 168 30.53 -5.97 -6.07
CA LEU A 168 29.13 -6.32 -5.84
C LEU A 168 28.84 -6.51 -4.35
N TRP A 169 29.70 -7.25 -3.65
CA TRP A 169 29.58 -7.43 -2.20
C TRP A 169 29.67 -6.10 -1.44
N LEU A 170 30.61 -5.23 -1.82
CA LEU A 170 30.77 -3.92 -1.20
C LEU A 170 29.54 -3.03 -1.45
N ASN A 171 28.96 -3.07 -2.64
CA ASN A 171 27.74 -2.32 -2.92
C ASN A 171 26.54 -2.87 -2.14
N ASP A 172 26.44 -4.20 -2.00
CA ASP A 172 25.40 -4.85 -1.20
C ASP A 172 25.50 -4.43 0.28
N VAL A 173 26.70 -4.46 0.86
CA VAL A 173 26.94 -4.08 2.27
C VAL A 173 26.65 -2.60 2.56
N PHE A 174 26.81 -1.69 1.60
CA PHE A 174 26.62 -0.25 1.81
C PHE A 174 25.24 0.26 1.40
N ASP A 175 24.66 -0.27 0.32
CA ASP A 175 23.48 0.31 -0.34
C ASP A 175 22.22 -0.56 -0.18
N ILE A 176 22.33 -1.88 -0.35
CA ILE A 176 21.16 -2.79 -0.38
C ILE A 176 20.86 -3.37 1.01
N HIS A 177 21.85 -3.99 1.64
CA HIS A 177 21.76 -4.66 2.94
C HIS A 177 22.77 -4.05 3.90
N ARG A 178 22.47 -2.83 4.36
CA ARG A 178 23.39 -2.07 5.21
C ARG A 178 23.72 -2.84 6.49
N ASN A 179 24.92 -3.43 6.52
CA ASN A 179 25.41 -4.22 7.65
C ASN A 179 26.50 -3.44 8.40
N GLU A 180 26.14 -2.89 9.56
CA GLU A 180 27.05 -2.05 10.35
C GLU A 180 28.27 -2.82 10.86
N GLU A 181 28.15 -4.11 11.16
CA GLU A 181 29.27 -4.95 11.61
C GLU A 181 30.28 -5.17 10.47
N ALA A 182 29.79 -5.42 9.26
CA ALA A 182 30.64 -5.53 8.08
C ALA A 182 31.31 -4.18 7.73
N ILE A 183 30.59 -3.07 7.87
CA ILE A 183 31.14 -1.72 7.64
C ILE A 183 32.25 -1.39 8.65
N GLU A 184 32.07 -1.74 9.93
CA GLU A 184 33.11 -1.56 10.94
C GLU A 184 34.35 -2.44 10.69
N TRP A 185 34.16 -3.68 10.24
CA TRP A 185 35.28 -4.52 9.81
C TRP A 185 36.03 -3.91 8.62
N ILE A 186 35.32 -3.43 7.60
CA ILE A 186 35.89 -2.73 6.43
C ILE A 186 36.69 -1.49 6.88
N ARG A 187 36.17 -0.75 7.86
CA ARG A 187 36.84 0.42 8.43
C ARG A 187 38.13 0.07 9.13
N GLN A 188 38.14 -0.99 9.94
CA GLN A 188 39.35 -1.47 10.61
C GLN A 188 40.40 -1.93 9.61
N GLU A 189 40.00 -2.62 8.54
CA GLU A 189 40.90 -3.08 7.49
C GLU A 189 41.58 -1.89 6.77
N ALA A 190 40.79 -0.90 6.35
CA ALA A 190 41.30 0.32 5.73
C ALA A 190 42.21 1.14 6.66
N ASP A 191 41.81 1.30 7.93
CA ASP A 191 42.60 2.01 8.94
C ASP A 191 43.91 1.28 9.27
N GLY A 192 43.89 -0.06 9.30
CA GLY A 192 45.06 -0.90 9.53
C GLY A 192 46.10 -0.74 8.42
N TYR A 193 45.66 -0.81 7.17
CA TYR A 193 46.52 -0.59 6.01
C TYR A 193 47.12 0.83 5.99
N ASP A 194 46.32 1.86 6.24
CA ASP A 194 46.78 3.26 6.27
C ASP A 194 47.80 3.50 7.38
N LYS A 195 47.60 2.89 8.56
CA LYS A 195 48.60 2.91 9.64
C LYS A 195 49.89 2.23 9.22
N GLY A 196 49.82 1.07 8.56
CA GLY A 196 50.99 0.37 8.04
C GLY A 196 51.77 1.21 7.02
N LEU A 197 51.07 1.87 6.10
CA LEU A 197 51.71 2.79 5.14
C LEU A 197 52.37 3.98 5.84
N LYS A 198 51.72 4.54 6.85
CA LYS A 198 52.27 5.65 7.62
C LYS A 198 53.54 5.24 8.37
N THR A 199 53.54 4.09 9.04
CA THR A 199 54.72 3.60 9.77
C THR A 199 55.88 3.28 8.84
N LEU A 200 55.62 2.69 7.66
CA LEU A 200 56.64 2.47 6.64
C LEU A 200 57.23 3.80 6.13
N SER A 201 56.37 4.78 5.84
CA SER A 201 56.80 6.12 5.42
C SER A 201 57.65 6.81 6.48
N ASP A 202 57.22 6.79 7.74
CA ASP A 202 57.93 7.40 8.86
C ASP A 202 59.29 6.73 9.09
N SER A 203 59.34 5.39 9.02
CA SER A 203 60.56 4.61 9.14
C SER A 203 61.56 4.94 8.04
N LEU A 204 61.09 5.02 6.79
CA LEU A 204 61.91 5.35 5.63
C LEU A 204 62.43 6.80 5.71
N MET A 205 61.60 7.74 6.15
CA MET A 205 62.02 9.13 6.34
C MET A 205 63.10 9.24 7.43
N GLN A 206 62.95 8.50 8.54
CA GLN A 206 63.95 8.44 9.59
C GLN A 206 65.27 7.85 9.10
N GLU A 207 65.24 6.79 8.30
CA GLU A 207 66.42 6.20 7.68
C GLU A 207 67.14 7.21 6.77
N LYS A 208 66.40 7.91 5.90
CA LYS A 208 66.96 8.94 5.01
C LYS A 208 67.61 10.08 5.80
N LEU A 209 67.03 10.51 6.92
CA LEU A 209 67.62 11.54 7.79
C LEU A 209 68.93 11.05 8.43
N LYS A 210 68.97 9.83 8.95
CA LYS A 210 70.19 9.22 9.51
C LYS A 210 71.30 9.14 8.46
N VAL A 211 70.99 8.64 7.26
CA VAL A 211 71.97 8.56 6.15
C VAL A 211 72.52 9.93 5.77
N LYS A 212 71.68 10.97 5.72
CA LYS A 212 72.14 12.35 5.44
C LYS A 212 73.07 12.87 6.54
N GLN A 213 72.76 12.62 7.81
CA GLN A 213 73.61 13.03 8.93
C GLN A 213 74.98 12.34 8.89
N THR A 214 75.01 11.02 8.66
CA THR A 214 76.28 10.27 8.55
C THR A 214 77.14 10.76 7.39
N LYS A 215 76.53 11.07 6.22
CA LYS A 215 77.27 11.62 5.07
C LYS A 215 77.85 13.02 5.35
N ASN A 216 77.10 13.90 6.01
CA ASN A 216 77.60 15.23 6.34
C ASN A 216 78.75 15.19 7.35
N ASN A 217 78.68 14.30 8.36
CA ASN A 217 79.74 14.15 9.36
C ASN A 217 81.05 13.59 8.75
N ASN A 218 80.96 12.71 7.75
CA ASN A 218 82.13 12.16 7.07
C ASN A 218 82.81 13.15 6.11
N ASN A 219 82.11 14.19 5.66
CA ASN A 219 82.67 15.23 4.77
C ASN A 219 83.31 16.39 5.54
N GLN A 220 83.19 16.43 6.87
CA GLN A 220 83.78 17.46 7.74
C GLN A 220 85.04 16.98 8.49
N LYS A 221 85.49 15.75 8.22
CA LYS A 221 86.65 15.13 8.87
C LYS A 221 87.72 14.84 7.83
#